data_AF-A0A521WC49-F1
#
_entry.id   AF-A0A521WC49-F1
#
_cell.length_a   1.000
_cell.length_b   1.000
_cell.length_c   1.000
_cell.angle_alpha   90.00
_cell.angle_beta   90.00
_cell.angle_gamma   90.00
#
_symmetry.space_group_name_H-M   'P 1'
#
loop_
_entity.id
_entity.type
_entity.pdbx_description
1 polymer ?
#
loop_
_entity_poly.entity_id
_entity_poly.type
_entity_poly.pdbx_seq_one_letter_code
_entity_poly.pdbx_strand_id
1 'polypeptide(L)'
;MDAAEFIVAFQDYLAPKLDMYEQAIYLYVYRHSRLVGQDEAVIGFKSARKRVAFGVGKQGTPPSEHVVYEKVRSLEQKGCLKVLNSERAGTRLRLFLPNEIPGLVPLAAAAEPFNLEAVDFFDVPEHREAILRREDHKCFYCRRRIDAASYVIEHVISRPVGDNSYRNVVAACRQCNNRKGTLAVDEFLRILYREGLLSQEDFQDRRSHLVRLRAGELKPVVHAS
;
A
#
# COMPACT_ATOMS: atom_id res chain seq x y z
N MET A 1 -1.49 0.11 -17.70
CA MET A 1 -0.46 0.36 -16.67
C MET A 1 -0.35 1.86 -16.53
N ASP A 2 -0.61 2.40 -15.36
CA ASP A 2 -0.41 3.82 -15.08
C ASP A 2 1.08 4.15 -14.83
N ALA A 3 1.40 5.43 -14.61
CA ALA A 3 2.78 5.86 -14.42
C ALA A 3 3.42 5.34 -13.12
N ALA A 4 2.64 5.15 -12.04
CA ALA A 4 3.16 4.64 -10.78
C ALA A 4 3.46 3.13 -10.88
N GLU A 5 2.51 2.37 -11.42
CA GLU A 5 2.68 0.94 -11.74
C GLU A 5 3.88 0.72 -12.66
N PHE A 6 4.07 1.59 -13.65
CA PHE A 6 5.21 1.54 -14.55
C PHE A 6 6.54 1.74 -13.80
N ILE A 7 6.65 2.75 -12.95
CA ILE A 7 7.91 3.04 -12.23
C ILE A 7 8.30 1.85 -11.36
N VAL A 8 7.35 1.30 -10.61
CA VAL A 8 7.56 0.10 -9.77
C VAL A 8 8.00 -1.08 -10.63
N ALA A 9 7.23 -1.42 -11.65
CA ALA A 9 7.53 -2.58 -12.48
C ALA A 9 8.84 -2.43 -13.28
N PHE A 10 9.17 -1.21 -13.70
CA PHE A 10 10.44 -0.89 -14.33
C PHE A 10 11.60 -1.12 -13.36
N GLN A 11 11.54 -0.55 -12.15
CA GLN A 11 12.62 -0.62 -11.18
C GLN A 11 12.88 -2.04 -10.68
N ASP A 12 11.80 -2.79 -10.39
CA ASP A 12 11.91 -4.08 -9.72
C ASP A 12 12.20 -5.24 -10.69
N TYR A 13 11.70 -5.17 -11.93
CA TYR A 13 11.76 -6.31 -12.86
C TYR A 13 12.55 -6.04 -14.14
N LEU A 14 12.45 -4.83 -14.71
CA LEU A 14 13.07 -4.52 -16.00
C LEU A 14 14.49 -3.99 -15.88
N ALA A 15 14.69 -2.94 -15.08
CA ALA A 15 15.97 -2.27 -14.90
C ALA A 15 17.12 -3.23 -14.51
N PRO A 16 16.94 -4.24 -13.65
CA PRO A 16 17.99 -5.20 -13.32
C PRO A 16 18.49 -6.03 -14.52
N LYS A 17 17.71 -6.11 -15.60
CA LYS A 17 18.05 -6.85 -16.83
C LYS A 17 18.63 -5.95 -17.93
N LEU A 18 18.71 -4.64 -17.68
CA LEU A 18 19.15 -3.63 -18.64
C LEU A 18 20.41 -2.92 -18.14
N ASP A 19 21.34 -2.63 -19.05
CA ASP A 19 22.45 -1.73 -18.78
C ASP A 19 21.99 -0.26 -18.72
N MET A 20 22.86 0.64 -18.25
CA MET A 20 22.51 2.06 -18.09
C MET A 20 22.09 2.74 -19.40
N TYR A 21 22.67 2.38 -20.54
CA TYR A 21 22.30 2.97 -21.83
C TYR A 21 20.95 2.46 -22.30
N GLU A 22 20.69 1.17 -22.13
CA GLU A 22 19.41 0.54 -22.42
C GLU A 22 18.30 1.15 -21.58
N GLN A 23 18.51 1.30 -20.26
CA GLN A 23 17.56 1.96 -19.36
C GLN A 23 17.27 3.40 -19.81
N ALA A 24 18.30 4.19 -20.12
CA ALA A 24 18.15 5.57 -20.56
C ALA A 24 17.39 5.69 -21.89
N ILE A 25 17.68 4.82 -22.87
CA ILE A 25 16.97 4.77 -24.16
C ILE A 25 15.52 4.34 -23.95
N TYR A 26 15.28 3.30 -23.16
CA TYR A 26 13.94 2.77 -22.87
C TYR A 26 13.05 3.85 -22.23
N LEU A 27 13.53 4.52 -21.18
CA LEU A 27 12.80 5.60 -20.50
C LEU A 27 12.59 6.82 -21.43
N TYR A 28 13.54 7.13 -22.29
CA TYR A 28 13.38 8.20 -23.28
C TYR A 28 12.26 7.88 -24.27
N VAL A 29 12.22 6.65 -24.79
CA VAL A 29 11.17 6.20 -25.70
C VAL A 29 9.82 6.17 -24.98
N TYR A 30 9.75 5.68 -23.74
CA TYR A 30 8.55 5.68 -22.91
C TYR A 30 7.96 7.08 -22.74
N ARG A 31 8.80 8.06 -22.40
CA ARG A 31 8.40 9.47 -22.25
C ARG A 31 7.80 10.06 -23.52
N HIS A 32 8.27 9.62 -24.69
CA HIS A 32 7.86 10.12 -26.00
C HIS A 32 6.80 9.24 -26.70
N SER A 33 6.33 8.16 -26.07
CA SER A 33 5.29 7.26 -26.60
C SER A 33 4.23 6.96 -25.54
N ARG A 34 4.41 5.89 -24.76
CA ARG A 34 3.42 5.32 -23.85
C ARG A 34 2.94 6.33 -22.80
N LEU A 35 3.83 7.17 -22.26
CA LEU A 35 3.45 8.19 -21.27
C LEU A 35 2.51 9.27 -21.83
N VAL A 36 2.55 9.52 -23.15
CA VAL A 36 1.65 10.45 -23.83
C VAL A 36 0.47 9.73 -24.51
N GLY A 37 0.24 8.46 -24.18
CA GLY A 37 -0.88 7.67 -24.69
C GLY A 37 -0.70 7.13 -26.12
N GLN A 38 0.54 7.09 -26.63
CA GLN A 38 0.84 6.56 -27.96
C GLN A 38 1.60 5.23 -27.86
N ASP A 39 1.24 4.26 -28.69
CA ASP A 39 1.89 2.95 -28.74
C ASP A 39 3.22 2.97 -29.52
N GLU A 40 3.35 3.93 -30.43
CA GLU A 40 4.49 4.10 -31.32
C GLU A 40 5.10 5.50 -31.16
N ALA A 41 6.41 5.61 -31.38
CA ALA A 41 7.08 6.90 -31.53
C ALA A 41 8.13 6.85 -32.63
N VAL A 42 8.37 8.00 -33.25
CA VAL A 42 9.47 8.21 -34.19
C VAL A 42 10.58 8.96 -33.47
N ILE A 43 11.73 8.29 -33.29
CA ILE A 43 12.87 8.84 -32.55
C ILE A 43 14.07 9.03 -33.49
N GLY A 44 14.46 10.29 -33.68
CA GLY A 44 15.71 10.64 -34.36
C GLY A 44 16.91 10.52 -33.41
N PHE A 45 17.46 9.31 -33.25
CA PHE A 45 18.53 9.00 -32.26
C PHE A 45 19.80 9.85 -32.41
N LYS A 46 20.14 10.26 -33.64
CA LYS A 46 21.22 11.21 -33.91
C LYS A 46 21.08 12.52 -33.13
N SER A 47 19.85 13.03 -33.00
CA SER A 47 19.53 14.22 -32.22
C SER A 47 19.23 13.88 -30.75
N ALA A 48 18.53 12.76 -30.51
CA ALA A 48 18.08 12.37 -29.18
C ALA A 48 19.23 12.04 -28.24
N ARG A 49 20.36 11.54 -28.74
CA ARG A 49 21.55 11.21 -27.91
C ARG A 49 22.10 12.38 -27.08
N LYS A 50 21.72 13.62 -27.40
CA LYS A 50 22.07 14.82 -26.62
C LYS A 50 21.09 15.10 -25.46
N ARG A 51 19.90 14.50 -25.49
CA ARG A 51 18.79 14.71 -24.53
C ARG A 51 18.49 13.47 -23.69
N VAL A 52 18.81 12.28 -24.20
CA VAL A 52 18.73 11.04 -23.44
C VAL A 52 19.64 11.16 -22.22
N ALA A 53 19.20 10.63 -21.08
CA ALA A 53 19.89 10.69 -19.80
C ALA A 53 21.13 9.78 -19.74
N PHE A 54 22.08 9.95 -20.67
CA PHE A 54 23.36 9.23 -20.68
C PHE A 54 24.40 9.81 -19.71
N GLY A 55 24.08 10.91 -19.02
CA GLY A 55 24.99 11.65 -18.16
C GLY A 55 25.95 12.57 -18.91
N VAL A 56 26.80 13.28 -18.17
CA VAL A 56 27.91 14.06 -18.73
C VAL A 56 29.05 13.10 -19.06
N GLY A 57 29.15 12.69 -20.33
CA GLY A 57 30.26 11.88 -20.83
C GLY A 57 31.62 12.56 -20.66
N LYS A 58 32.71 11.92 -21.11
CA LYS A 58 34.04 12.59 -21.15
C LYS A 58 33.92 13.89 -21.94
N GLN A 59 34.24 15.03 -21.31
CA GLN A 59 34.12 16.37 -21.90
C GLN A 59 32.70 16.74 -22.36
N GLY A 60 31.64 16.23 -21.70
CA GLY A 60 30.25 16.54 -22.05
C GLY A 60 29.81 16.01 -23.42
N THR A 61 30.58 15.09 -24.01
CA THR A 61 30.26 14.52 -25.31
C THR A 61 29.23 13.40 -25.17
N PRO A 62 28.15 13.42 -25.98
CA PRO A 62 27.18 12.32 -26.00
C PRO A 62 27.77 11.07 -26.66
N PRO A 63 27.22 9.89 -26.40
CA PRO A 63 27.64 8.63 -27.01
C PRO A 63 27.60 8.69 -28.54
N SER A 64 28.41 7.85 -29.19
CA SER A 64 28.39 7.75 -30.65
C SER A 64 27.03 7.24 -31.14
N GLU A 65 26.67 7.60 -32.37
CA GLU A 65 25.43 7.11 -32.99
C GLU A 65 25.42 5.59 -33.08
N HIS A 66 26.57 4.99 -33.38
CA HIS A 66 26.75 3.54 -33.42
C HIS A 66 26.37 2.87 -32.09
N VAL A 67 26.87 3.39 -30.97
CA VAL A 67 26.56 2.86 -29.62
C VAL A 67 25.06 2.95 -29.34
N VAL A 68 24.39 4.04 -29.71
CA VAL A 68 22.95 4.17 -29.49
C VAL A 68 22.17 3.12 -30.29
N TYR A 69 22.48 2.93 -31.58
CA TYR A 69 21.81 1.92 -32.39
C TYR A 69 22.16 0.47 -32.01
N GLU A 70 23.35 0.23 -31.47
CA GLU A 70 23.70 -1.05 -30.85
C GLU A 70 22.76 -1.34 -29.66
N LYS A 71 22.54 -0.36 -28.78
CA LYS A 71 21.65 -0.51 -27.61
C LYS A 71 20.18 -0.59 -27.97
N VAL A 72 19.73 0.10 -29.02
CA VAL A 72 18.37 -0.07 -29.57
C VAL A 72 18.17 -1.51 -30.07
N ARG A 73 19.15 -2.08 -30.78
CA ARG A 73 19.10 -3.49 -31.22
C ARG A 73 19.11 -4.46 -30.04
N SER A 74 19.91 -4.19 -29.01
CA SER A 74 19.92 -4.98 -27.78
C SER A 74 18.57 -4.98 -27.07
N LEU A 75 17.92 -3.81 -26.95
CA LEU A 75 16.57 -3.69 -26.39
C LEU A 75 15.52 -4.48 -27.19
N GLU A 76 15.64 -4.48 -28.52
CA GLU A 76 14.77 -5.29 -29.39
C GLU A 76 14.97 -6.80 -29.16
N GLN A 77 16.22 -7.26 -29.06
CA GLN A 77 16.54 -8.65 -28.75
C GLN A 77 16.01 -9.09 -27.37
N LYS A 78 15.99 -8.18 -26.40
CA LYS A 78 15.40 -8.39 -25.07
C LYS A 78 13.87 -8.27 -25.05
N GLY A 79 13.22 -8.01 -26.19
CA GLY A 79 11.77 -7.87 -26.31
C GLY A 79 11.21 -6.60 -25.66
N CYS A 80 12.05 -5.61 -25.35
CA CYS A 80 11.63 -4.37 -24.69
C CYS A 80 11.02 -3.35 -25.66
N LEU A 81 11.37 -3.45 -26.94
CA LEU A 81 10.81 -2.64 -28.03
C LEU A 81 10.82 -3.43 -29.33
N LYS A 82 10.17 -2.89 -30.36
CA LYS A 82 10.22 -3.37 -31.74
C LYS A 82 10.46 -2.21 -32.69
N VAL A 83 11.48 -2.31 -33.53
CA VAL A 83 11.73 -1.36 -34.62
C VAL A 83 10.78 -1.68 -35.78
N LEU A 84 10.02 -0.69 -36.22
CA LEU A 84 8.99 -0.87 -37.26
C LEU A 84 9.51 -0.47 -38.63
N ASN A 85 10.01 0.76 -38.77
CA ASN A 85 10.58 1.27 -40.01
C ASN A 85 11.61 2.39 -39.74
N SER A 86 12.38 2.72 -40.77
CA SER A 86 13.27 3.89 -40.79
C SER A 86 12.61 4.99 -41.61
N GLU A 87 12.51 6.19 -41.03
CA GLU A 87 11.88 7.36 -41.66
C GLU A 87 12.86 8.53 -41.72
N ARG A 88 12.56 9.53 -42.55
CA ARG A 88 13.38 10.76 -42.65
C ARG A 88 13.53 11.47 -41.30
N ALA A 89 12.51 11.40 -40.45
CA ALA A 89 12.50 12.04 -39.13
C ALA A 89 13.19 11.21 -38.03
N GLY A 90 13.43 9.92 -38.26
CA GLY A 90 14.02 9.02 -37.28
C GLY A 90 13.57 7.58 -37.44
N THR A 91 13.81 6.75 -36.42
CA THR A 91 13.38 5.36 -36.38
C THR A 91 12.01 5.28 -35.73
N ARG A 92 11.03 4.66 -36.38
CA ARG A 92 9.73 4.35 -35.75
C ARG A 92 9.84 3.05 -34.97
N LEU A 93 9.31 3.08 -33.76
CA LEU A 93 9.42 1.98 -32.81
C LEU A 93 8.17 1.89 -31.94
N ARG A 94 7.82 0.66 -31.56
CA ARG A 94 6.84 0.33 -30.55
C ARG A 94 7.55 -0.10 -29.28
N LEU A 95 7.23 0.52 -28.15
CA LEU A 95 7.75 0.13 -26.83
C LEU A 95 6.83 -0.88 -26.16
N PHE A 96 7.37 -1.93 -25.55
CA PHE A 96 6.60 -2.83 -24.68
C PHE A 96 6.79 -2.43 -23.22
N LEU A 97 5.68 -2.16 -22.53
CA LEU A 97 5.62 -1.92 -21.09
C LEU A 97 6.06 -3.17 -20.31
N PRO A 98 6.50 -3.05 -19.05
CA PRO A 98 6.97 -4.20 -18.29
C PRO A 98 5.99 -5.38 -18.24
N ASN A 99 4.68 -5.11 -18.14
CA ASN A 99 3.64 -6.14 -18.14
C ASN A 99 3.33 -6.75 -19.52
N GLU A 100 3.76 -6.12 -20.61
CA GLU A 100 3.63 -6.64 -21.98
C GLU A 100 4.82 -7.55 -22.35
N ILE A 101 5.91 -7.53 -21.57
CA ILE A 101 7.11 -8.35 -21.82
C ILE A 101 6.92 -9.74 -21.18
N PRO A 102 6.93 -10.83 -21.97
CA PRO A 102 6.66 -12.18 -21.45
C PRO A 102 7.62 -12.60 -20.34
N GLY A 103 7.06 -13.06 -19.21
CA GLY A 103 7.83 -13.56 -18.07
C GLY A 103 8.65 -12.51 -17.32
N LEU A 104 8.43 -11.21 -17.58
CA LEU A 104 9.17 -10.14 -16.92
C LEU A 104 8.59 -9.80 -15.55
N VAL A 105 7.33 -9.40 -15.52
CA VAL A 105 6.57 -9.18 -14.29
C VAL A 105 5.86 -10.49 -13.99
N PRO A 106 6.02 -11.08 -12.78
CA PRO A 106 5.19 -12.20 -12.37
C PRO A 106 3.74 -11.80 -12.57
N LEU A 107 2.95 -12.58 -13.31
CA LEU A 107 1.48 -12.44 -13.30
C LEU A 107 1.10 -12.35 -11.84
N ALA A 108 0.66 -11.16 -11.42
CA ALA A 108 0.51 -10.86 -10.01
C ALA A 108 -0.23 -12.03 -9.36
N ALA A 109 0.46 -12.76 -8.48
CA ALA A 109 -0.25 -13.43 -7.41
C ALA A 109 -1.00 -12.29 -6.76
N ALA A 110 -2.31 -12.23 -7.02
CA ALA A 110 -3.18 -11.23 -6.43
C ALA A 110 -2.78 -11.15 -4.96
N ALA A 111 -2.31 -9.98 -4.52
CA ALA A 111 -2.00 -9.77 -3.11
C ALA A 111 -3.19 -10.34 -2.34
N GLU A 112 -2.95 -11.34 -1.49
CA GLU A 112 -4.05 -12.01 -0.82
C GLU A 112 -4.93 -10.93 -0.18
N PRO A 113 -6.26 -10.99 -0.36
CA PRO A 113 -7.14 -9.98 0.18
C PRO A 113 -6.84 -9.85 1.67
N PHE A 114 -6.41 -8.66 2.08
CA PHE A 114 -6.05 -8.37 3.46
C PHE A 114 -7.17 -8.84 4.38
N ASN A 115 -6.92 -9.92 5.12
CA ASN A 115 -7.92 -10.53 5.96
C ASN A 115 -7.92 -9.89 7.34
N LEU A 116 -8.75 -8.86 7.51
CA LEU A 116 -8.93 -8.14 8.77
C LEU A 116 -9.27 -9.07 9.95
N GLU A 117 -9.96 -10.18 9.71
CA GLU A 117 -10.37 -11.13 10.76
C GLU A 117 -9.18 -11.94 11.31
N ALA A 118 -8.10 -12.07 10.54
CA ALA A 118 -6.90 -12.80 10.95
C ALA A 118 -5.85 -11.91 11.66
N VAL A 119 -6.09 -10.60 11.72
CA VAL A 119 -5.14 -9.64 12.31
C VAL A 119 -5.21 -9.70 13.83
N ASP A 120 -4.04 -9.76 14.47
CA ASP A 120 -3.92 -9.72 15.92
C ASP A 120 -3.91 -8.27 16.44
N PHE A 121 -5.05 -7.82 16.97
CA PHE A 121 -5.20 -6.48 17.54
C PHE A 121 -4.78 -6.38 19.01
N PHE A 122 -4.33 -7.48 19.62
CA PHE A 122 -3.91 -7.52 21.01
C PHE A 122 -2.40 -7.53 21.17
N ASP A 123 -1.64 -8.35 20.45
CA ASP A 123 -0.20 -8.52 20.68
C ASP A 123 0.66 -7.54 19.89
N VAL A 124 0.17 -7.03 18.76
CA VAL A 124 0.91 -6.13 17.85
C VAL A 124 0.64 -4.64 18.20
N PRO A 125 1.62 -3.88 18.69
CA PRO A 125 1.44 -2.49 19.13
C PRO A 125 0.80 -1.56 18.07
N GLU A 126 1.19 -1.71 16.80
CA GLU A 126 0.70 -0.90 15.67
C GLU A 126 -0.81 -1.11 15.46
N HIS A 127 -1.31 -2.31 15.71
CA HIS A 127 -2.73 -2.64 15.59
C HIS A 127 -3.54 -2.15 16.79
N ARG A 128 -2.93 -2.07 17.99
CA ARG A 128 -3.57 -1.49 19.18
C ARG A 128 -3.97 -0.03 18.96
N GLU A 129 -3.14 0.74 18.27
CA GLU A 129 -3.44 2.14 17.95
C GLU A 129 -4.65 2.27 17.01
N ALA A 130 -4.84 1.31 16.10
CA ALA A 130 -6.03 1.27 15.25
C ALA A 130 -7.33 1.08 16.05
N ILE A 131 -7.28 0.30 17.14
CA ILE A 131 -8.41 0.14 18.08
C ILE A 131 -8.65 1.43 18.86
N LEU A 132 -7.60 2.12 19.32
CA LEU A 132 -7.74 3.41 20.01
C LEU A 132 -8.41 4.46 19.11
N ARG A 133 -8.02 4.54 17.83
CA ARG A 133 -8.64 5.43 16.84
C ARG A 133 -10.09 5.05 16.56
N ARG A 134 -10.41 3.76 16.47
CA ARG A 134 -11.80 3.27 16.30
C ARG A 134 -12.71 3.76 17.43
N GLU A 135 -12.22 3.80 18.67
CA GLU A 135 -12.97 4.26 19.84
C GLU A 135 -12.98 5.80 19.99
N ASP A 136 -12.51 6.56 18.99
CA ASP A 136 -12.43 8.02 19.05
C ASP A 136 -11.69 8.53 20.29
N HIS A 137 -10.60 7.84 20.66
CA HIS A 137 -9.81 8.17 21.85
C HIS A 137 -10.65 8.26 23.14
N LYS A 138 -11.69 7.43 23.26
CA LYS A 138 -12.56 7.33 24.44
C LYS A 138 -12.58 5.89 24.95
N CYS A 139 -12.68 5.75 26.27
CA CYS A 139 -12.84 4.44 26.90
C CYS A 139 -14.12 3.79 26.41
N PHE A 140 -14.00 2.55 25.92
CA PHE A 140 -15.14 1.77 25.42
C PHE A 140 -16.29 1.69 26.43
N TYR A 141 -15.98 1.61 27.74
CA TYR A 141 -16.99 1.49 28.79
C TYR A 141 -17.52 2.84 29.30
N CYS A 142 -16.64 3.68 29.86
CA CYS A 142 -17.04 4.91 30.58
C CYS A 142 -16.98 6.20 29.74
N ARG A 143 -16.58 6.10 28.46
CA ARG A 143 -16.45 7.22 27.50
C ARG A 143 -15.48 8.33 27.88
N ARG A 144 -14.77 8.23 29.01
CA ARG A 144 -13.68 9.16 29.36
C ARG A 144 -12.62 9.16 28.26
N ARG A 145 -12.08 10.33 27.92
CA ARG A 145 -10.96 10.45 26.98
C ARG A 145 -9.74 9.66 27.47
N ILE A 146 -9.10 8.97 26.55
CA ILE A 146 -7.88 8.18 26.72
C ILE A 146 -6.95 8.46 25.55
N ASP A 147 -5.65 8.36 25.79
CA ASP A 147 -4.61 8.63 24.81
C ASP A 147 -3.65 7.45 24.71
N ALA A 148 -2.65 7.56 23.83
CA ALA A 148 -1.64 6.52 23.61
C ALA A 148 -0.85 6.15 24.88
N ALA A 149 -0.79 7.03 25.89
CA ALA A 149 -0.07 6.78 27.14
C ALA A 149 -0.94 6.11 28.24
N SER A 150 -2.27 6.25 28.13
CA SER A 150 -3.21 5.88 29.21
C SER A 150 -4.18 4.75 28.86
N TYR A 151 -4.35 4.43 27.57
CA TYR A 151 -5.20 3.33 27.14
C TYR A 151 -4.61 1.96 27.45
N VAL A 152 -5.49 0.97 27.57
CA VAL A 152 -5.16 -0.45 27.53
C VAL A 152 -6.06 -1.14 26.53
N ILE A 153 -5.56 -2.19 25.89
CA ILE A 153 -6.38 -3.08 25.09
C ILE A 153 -6.90 -4.19 25.98
N GLU A 154 -8.20 -4.44 25.92
CA GLU A 154 -8.86 -5.45 26.73
C GLU A 154 -9.76 -6.34 25.87
N HIS A 155 -9.83 -7.63 26.22
CA HIS A 155 -10.80 -8.57 25.67
C HIS A 155 -12.20 -8.41 26.29
N VAL A 156 -13.20 -8.28 25.44
CA VAL A 156 -14.63 -8.34 25.78
C VAL A 156 -14.99 -9.72 26.31
N ILE A 157 -14.51 -10.77 25.64
CA ILE A 157 -14.57 -12.16 26.09
C ILE A 157 -13.16 -12.59 26.46
N SER A 158 -12.93 -12.88 27.74
CA SER A 158 -11.61 -13.27 28.22
C SER A 158 -11.11 -14.59 27.61
N ARG A 159 -9.79 -14.74 27.55
CA ARG A 159 -9.12 -16.00 27.19
C ARG A 159 -9.45 -17.11 28.20
N PRO A 160 -9.49 -18.39 27.79
CA PRO A 160 -9.14 -18.92 26.46
C PRO A 160 -10.28 -18.85 25.43
N VAL A 161 -11.48 -18.40 25.81
CA VAL A 161 -12.67 -18.43 24.94
C VAL A 161 -12.61 -17.34 23.87
N GLY A 162 -12.16 -16.14 24.21
CA GLY A 162 -12.04 -15.04 23.26
C GLY A 162 -10.76 -15.05 22.42
N ASP A 163 -10.82 -14.37 21.28
CA ASP A 163 -9.70 -14.16 20.36
C ASP A 163 -9.13 -12.74 20.44
N ASN A 164 -8.07 -12.49 19.66
CA ASN A 164 -7.42 -11.18 19.55
C ASN A 164 -7.99 -10.35 18.39
N SER A 165 -9.15 -10.73 17.82
CA SER A 165 -9.75 -10.03 16.69
C SER A 165 -10.30 -8.67 17.11
N TYR A 166 -10.45 -7.75 16.15
CA TYR A 166 -11.09 -6.45 16.40
C TYR A 166 -12.52 -6.57 16.95
N ARG A 167 -13.18 -7.71 16.75
CA ARG A 167 -14.55 -7.99 17.23
C ARG A 167 -14.60 -8.31 18.72
N ASN A 168 -13.45 -8.65 19.31
CA ASN A 168 -13.34 -9.02 20.71
C ASN A 168 -12.43 -8.11 21.54
N VAL A 169 -11.61 -7.25 20.91
CA VAL A 169 -10.77 -6.30 21.65
C VAL A 169 -11.28 -4.85 21.59
N VAL A 170 -11.09 -4.13 22.69
CA VAL A 170 -11.51 -2.73 22.84
C VAL A 170 -10.43 -1.88 23.52
N ALA A 171 -10.43 -0.57 23.28
CA ALA A 171 -9.61 0.37 24.04
C ALA A 171 -10.37 0.81 25.29
N ALA A 172 -9.77 0.61 26.46
CA ALA A 172 -10.35 0.97 27.75
C ALA A 172 -9.37 1.81 28.58
N CYS A 173 -9.90 2.54 29.56
CA CYS A 173 -9.05 3.15 30.59
C CYS A 173 -8.66 2.10 31.64
N ARG A 174 -7.47 2.25 32.24
CA ARG A 174 -6.97 1.34 33.29
C ARG A 174 -7.98 1.13 34.43
N GLN A 175 -8.69 2.18 34.83
CA GLN A 175 -9.70 2.10 35.89
C GLN A 175 -10.85 1.15 35.53
N CYS A 176 -11.37 1.20 34.30
CA CYS A 176 -12.45 0.31 33.88
C CYS A 176 -11.95 -1.12 33.69
N ASN A 177 -10.78 -1.30 33.07
CA ASN A 177 -10.16 -2.61 32.88
C ASN A 177 -9.99 -3.35 34.22
N ASN A 178 -9.45 -2.66 35.24
CA ASN A 178 -9.25 -3.25 36.57
C ASN A 178 -10.56 -3.57 37.29
N ARG A 179 -11.60 -2.74 37.10
CA ARG A 179 -12.90 -2.92 37.76
C ARG A 179 -13.76 -3.99 37.11
N LYS A 180 -13.70 -4.11 35.79
CA LYS A 180 -14.46 -5.13 35.06
C LYS A 180 -13.90 -6.52 35.38
N GLY A 181 -12.58 -6.68 35.38
CA GLY A 181 -11.94 -7.95 35.70
C GLY A 181 -12.51 -9.11 34.88
N THR A 182 -13.08 -10.11 35.56
CA THR A 182 -13.69 -11.29 34.95
C THR A 182 -15.19 -11.15 34.63
N LEU A 183 -15.80 -9.99 34.94
CA LEU A 183 -17.22 -9.76 34.69
C LEU A 183 -17.52 -9.74 33.19
N ALA A 184 -18.72 -10.20 32.82
CA ALA A 184 -19.22 -10.02 31.47
C ALA A 184 -19.43 -8.52 31.19
N VAL A 185 -19.11 -8.07 29.96
CA VAL A 185 -19.22 -6.64 29.62
C VAL A 185 -20.64 -6.10 29.82
N ASP A 186 -21.67 -6.88 29.45
CA ASP A 186 -23.08 -6.50 29.66
C ASP A 186 -23.43 -6.30 31.15
N GLU A 187 -22.80 -7.06 32.05
CA GLU A 187 -22.96 -6.89 33.49
C GLU A 187 -22.20 -5.65 33.98
N PHE A 188 -20.96 -5.48 33.53
CA PHE A 188 -20.14 -4.34 33.91
C PHE A 188 -20.78 -3.00 33.50
N LEU A 189 -21.34 -2.90 32.29
CA LEU A 189 -22.08 -1.71 31.86
C LEU A 189 -23.29 -1.42 32.77
N ARG A 190 -24.00 -2.45 33.26
CA ARG A 190 -25.12 -2.27 34.21
C ARG A 190 -24.64 -1.76 35.56
N ILE A 191 -23.47 -2.22 36.02
CA ILE A 191 -22.85 -1.73 37.26
C ILE A 191 -22.50 -0.25 37.11
N LEU A 192 -21.83 0.14 36.02
CA LEU A 192 -21.50 1.55 35.76
C LEU A 192 -22.75 2.44 35.70
N TYR A 193 -23.84 1.95 35.11
CA TYR A 193 -25.12 2.67 35.10
C TYR A 193 -25.74 2.79 36.50
N ARG A 194 -25.80 1.70 37.27
CA ARG A 194 -26.38 1.68 38.63
C ARG A 194 -25.62 2.58 39.60
N GLU A 195 -24.30 2.71 39.42
CA GLU A 195 -23.45 3.60 40.20
C GLU A 195 -23.49 5.07 39.73
N GLY A 196 -24.25 5.38 38.68
CA GLY A 196 -24.37 6.74 38.14
C GLY A 196 -23.15 7.22 37.35
N LEU A 197 -22.24 6.31 36.96
CA LEU A 197 -21.08 6.62 36.12
C LEU A 197 -21.41 6.68 34.63
N LEU A 198 -22.56 6.12 34.24
CA LEU A 198 -23.15 6.27 32.92
C LEU A 198 -24.53 6.87 33.06
N SER A 199 -24.87 7.83 32.19
CA SER A 199 -26.26 8.24 32.01
C SER A 199 -27.08 7.11 31.36
N GLN A 200 -28.41 7.24 31.36
CA GLN A 200 -29.26 6.29 30.65
C GLN A 200 -28.95 6.25 29.15
N GLU A 201 -28.70 7.40 28.55
CA GLU A 201 -28.32 7.53 27.14
C GLU A 201 -26.98 6.85 26.88
N ASP A 202 -25.95 7.13 27.69
CA ASP A 202 -24.64 6.50 27.54
C ASP A 202 -24.73 4.99 27.71
N PHE A 203 -25.50 4.50 28.69
CA PHE A 203 -25.67 3.07 28.90
C PHE A 203 -26.31 2.39 27.68
N GLN A 204 -27.33 3.00 27.08
CA GLN A 204 -27.97 2.49 25.86
C GLN A 204 -27.01 2.51 24.67
N ASP A 205 -26.29 3.62 24.47
CA ASP A 205 -25.27 3.76 23.44
C ASP A 205 -24.17 2.70 23.59
N ARG A 206 -23.61 2.51 24.78
CA ARG A 206 -22.55 1.52 25.04
C ARG A 206 -23.00 0.09 24.81
N ARG A 207 -24.25 -0.25 25.14
CA ARG A 207 -24.82 -1.56 24.82
C ARG A 207 -25.00 -1.75 23.31
N SER A 208 -25.49 -0.74 22.59
CA SER A 208 -25.57 -0.77 21.13
C SER A 208 -24.17 -0.94 20.51
N HIS A 209 -23.18 -0.21 21.02
CA HIS A 209 -21.80 -0.29 20.56
C HIS A 209 -21.20 -1.69 20.74
N LEU A 210 -21.48 -2.35 21.88
CA LEU A 210 -21.07 -3.74 22.12
C LEU A 210 -21.70 -4.74 21.14
N VAL A 211 -22.97 -4.56 20.78
CA VAL A 211 -23.64 -5.40 19.78
C VAL A 211 -22.97 -5.24 18.42
N ARG A 212 -22.72 -4.00 18.00
CA ARG A 212 -22.06 -3.68 16.72
C ARG A 212 -20.61 -4.19 16.66
N LEU A 213 -19.89 -4.13 17.78
CA LEU A 213 -18.56 -4.70 17.91
C LEU A 213 -18.59 -6.21 17.63
N ARG A 214 -19.45 -6.94 18.34
CA ARG A 214 -19.62 -8.39 18.19
C ARG A 214 -20.08 -8.77 16.77
N ALA A 215 -20.93 -7.94 16.16
CA ALA A 215 -21.38 -8.11 14.78
C ALA A 215 -20.28 -7.83 13.72
N GLY A 216 -19.13 -7.27 14.11
CA GLY A 216 -18.05 -6.92 13.18
C GLY A 216 -18.31 -5.64 12.37
N GLU A 217 -19.23 -4.80 12.81
CA GLU A 217 -19.54 -3.53 12.15
C GLU A 217 -18.53 -2.43 12.50
N LEU A 218 -17.85 -2.56 13.64
CA LEU A 218 -16.86 -1.59 14.10
C LEU A 218 -15.45 -1.97 13.61
N LYS A 219 -15.22 -1.80 12.31
CA LYS A 219 -13.94 -2.14 11.68
C LYS A 219 -12.88 -1.06 11.93
N PRO A 220 -11.70 -1.39 12.50
CA PRO A 220 -10.61 -0.43 12.61
C PRO A 220 -9.99 -0.15 11.24
N VAL A 221 -9.54 1.08 11.03
CA VAL A 221 -8.79 1.45 9.82
C VAL A 221 -7.33 1.09 10.03
N VAL A 222 -6.92 0.03 9.36
CA VAL A 222 -5.54 -0.45 9.28
C VAL A 222 -5.03 -0.16 7.87
N HIS A 223 -3.86 0.48 7.77
CA HIS A 223 -3.17 0.62 6.50
C HIS A 223 -2.38 -0.66 6.26
N ALA A 224 -2.48 -1.23 5.06
CA ALA A 224 -1.57 -2.29 4.65
C ALA A 224 -0.15 -1.69 4.67
N SER A 225 0.71 -2.20 5.54
CA SER A 225 2.13 -1.87 5.57
C SER A 225 2.84 -2.44 4.34
#